data_AF-A0AAV5EI08-F1
#
_entry.id   AF-A0AAV5EI08-F1
#
_cell.length_a   1.000
_cell.length_b   1.000
_cell.length_c   1.000
_cell.angle_alpha   90.00
_cell.angle_beta   90.00
_cell.angle_gamma   90.00
#
_symmetry.space_group_name_H-M   'P 1'
#
loop_
_entity.id
_entity.type
_entity.pdbx_description
1 polymer ?
#
loop_
_entity_poly.entity_id
_entity_poly.type
_entity_poly.pdbx_seq_one_letter_code
_entity_poly.pdbx_strand_id
1 'polypeptide(L)'
;MATATPASEVEVEEQQQVVNPWEVSAGKGGIDYDKLVDQFGCQRIDAALVDRVARLTARPPHRFLRRGLFFAHRDLSELLDLYERGEKFYLYTGRGPSSEALHLGHLIPFMFTK
;
A
#
# COMPACT_ATOMS: atom_id res chain seq x y z
N MET A 1 41.04 -39.58 15.15
CA MET A 1 40.16 -38.53 15.70
C MET A 1 40.21 -37.34 14.74
N ALA A 2 39.23 -37.23 13.85
CA ALA A 2 39.10 -36.08 12.96
C ALA A 2 38.14 -35.09 13.63
N THR A 3 38.65 -33.93 14.01
CA THR A 3 37.87 -32.84 14.59
C THR A 3 37.17 -32.08 13.46
N ALA A 4 35.83 -32.13 13.45
CA ALA A 4 35.02 -31.32 12.56
C ALA A 4 34.98 -29.87 13.06
N THR A 5 35.34 -28.93 12.19
CA THR A 5 35.15 -27.48 12.40
C THR A 5 33.66 -27.17 12.30
N PRO A 6 33.05 -26.43 13.24
CA PRO A 6 31.66 -26.03 13.10
C PRO A 6 31.58 -24.94 12.02
N ALA A 7 30.68 -25.11 11.07
CA ALA A 7 30.31 -24.04 10.15
C ALA A 7 29.64 -22.93 10.97
N SER A 8 30.20 -21.72 10.94
CA SER A 8 29.55 -20.54 11.52
C SER A 8 28.25 -20.27 10.75
N GLU A 9 27.12 -20.47 11.41
CA GLU A 9 25.83 -20.00 10.93
C GLU A 9 25.89 -18.48 10.81
N VAL A 10 25.77 -17.97 9.59
CA VAL A 10 25.66 -16.54 9.35
C VAL A 10 24.24 -16.14 9.70
N GLU A 11 24.04 -15.62 10.91
CA GLU A 11 22.80 -14.93 11.27
C GLU A 11 22.65 -13.73 10.33
N VAL A 12 21.68 -13.81 9.42
CA VAL A 12 21.28 -12.67 8.60
C VAL A 12 20.52 -11.73 9.53
N GLU A 13 21.14 -10.65 9.97
CA GLU A 13 20.43 -9.55 10.62
C GLU A 13 19.30 -9.08 9.69
N GLU A 14 18.05 -9.44 10.04
CA GLU A 14 16.86 -8.88 9.41
C GLU A 14 16.79 -7.40 9.76
N GLN A 15 17.31 -6.55 8.86
CA GLN A 15 17.15 -5.11 8.98
C GLN A 15 15.65 -4.76 8.96
N GLN A 16 15.17 -4.19 10.07
CA GLN A 16 13.78 -3.78 10.24
C GLN A 16 13.44 -2.63 9.27
N GLN A 17 12.35 -2.78 8.49
CA GLN A 17 11.90 -1.73 7.58
C GLN A 17 11.39 -0.49 8.34
N VAL A 18 11.67 0.70 7.81
CA VAL A 18 11.19 1.99 8.33
C VAL A 18 10.27 2.62 7.29
N VAL A 19 9.05 2.96 7.70
CA VAL A 19 8.10 3.67 6.86
C VAL A 19 7.42 4.76 7.68
N ASN A 20 7.72 6.01 7.37
CA ASN A 20 7.10 7.18 7.97
C ASN A 20 6.99 8.31 6.92
N PRO A 21 6.36 9.46 7.22
CA PRO A 21 6.18 10.54 6.24
C PRO A 21 7.44 11.16 5.64
N TRP A 22 8.62 10.93 6.24
CA TRP A 22 9.90 11.53 5.83
C TRP A 22 10.91 10.50 5.31
N GLU A 23 10.81 9.26 5.77
CA GLU A 23 11.78 8.20 5.48
C GLU A 23 11.07 6.89 5.13
N VAL A 24 11.58 6.26 4.07
CA VAL A 24 11.23 4.90 3.67
C VAL A 24 12.53 4.14 3.43
N SER A 25 12.78 3.11 4.23
CA SER A 25 13.94 2.22 4.09
C SER A 25 13.54 0.76 4.33
N ALA A 26 14.22 -0.15 3.65
CA ALA A 26 13.94 -1.57 3.69
C ALA A 26 15.25 -2.36 3.60
N GLY A 27 15.24 -3.59 4.13
CA GLY A 27 16.33 -4.54 3.91
C GLY A 27 16.42 -5.01 2.44
N LYS A 28 17.30 -5.98 2.18
CA LYS A 28 17.57 -6.51 0.82
C LYS A 28 16.32 -7.06 0.10
N GLY A 29 15.26 -7.41 0.83
CA GLY A 29 13.99 -7.93 0.28
C GLY A 29 12.99 -6.87 -0.19
N GLY A 30 13.28 -5.58 -0.01
CA GLY A 30 12.29 -4.51 -0.24
C GLY A 30 11.28 -4.40 0.90
N ILE A 31 10.22 -3.60 0.68
CA ILE A 31 9.18 -3.36 1.67
C ILE A 31 8.22 -4.56 1.74
N ASP A 32 8.06 -5.11 2.93
CA ASP A 32 6.99 -6.05 3.25
C ASP A 32 5.70 -5.27 3.52
N TYR A 33 4.82 -5.26 2.51
CA TYR A 33 3.54 -4.59 2.58
C TYR A 33 2.51 -5.32 3.46
N ASP A 34 2.63 -6.63 3.69
CA ASP A 34 1.71 -7.38 4.57
C ASP A 34 1.95 -6.94 6.00
N LYS A 35 3.22 -6.88 6.40
CA LYS A 35 3.63 -6.33 7.69
C LYS A 35 3.17 -4.89 7.91
N LEU A 36 3.19 -4.04 6.86
CA LEU A 36 2.69 -2.66 6.99
C LEU A 36 1.18 -2.58 7.24
N VAL A 37 0.39 -3.47 6.63
CA VAL A 37 -1.05 -3.50 6.86
C VAL A 37 -1.33 -3.77 8.34
N ASP A 38 -0.66 -4.77 8.91
CA ASP A 38 -0.83 -5.14 10.31
C ASP A 38 -0.29 -4.06 11.25
N GLN A 39 0.93 -3.54 10.99
CA GLN A 39 1.58 -2.54 11.82
C GLN A 39 0.78 -1.25 11.92
N PHE A 40 0.18 -0.81 10.80
CA PHE A 40 -0.66 0.39 10.82
C PHE A 40 -2.11 0.06 11.20
N GLY A 41 -2.55 -1.19 11.24
CA GLY A 41 -3.95 -1.54 11.52
C GLY A 41 -4.89 -1.15 10.38
N CYS A 42 -4.43 -1.32 9.14
CA CYS A 42 -5.25 -1.16 7.94
C CYS A 42 -5.91 -2.51 7.58
N GLN A 43 -6.80 -2.49 6.59
CA GLN A 43 -7.36 -3.69 5.97
C GLN A 43 -6.81 -3.85 4.56
N ARG A 44 -6.65 -5.10 4.11
CA ARG A 44 -6.24 -5.40 2.73
C ARG A 44 -7.37 -5.08 1.75
N ILE A 45 -7.02 -4.47 0.62
CA ILE A 45 -7.91 -4.40 -0.54
C ILE A 45 -7.84 -5.76 -1.24
N ASP A 46 -8.86 -6.59 -1.03
CA ASP A 46 -8.96 -7.90 -1.65
C ASP A 46 -9.72 -7.86 -2.99
N ALA A 47 -9.78 -9.01 -3.67
CA ALA A 47 -10.48 -9.13 -4.95
C ALA A 47 -11.97 -8.80 -4.83
N ALA A 48 -12.62 -9.18 -3.72
CA ALA A 48 -14.04 -8.94 -3.51
C ALA A 48 -14.36 -7.43 -3.42
N LEU A 49 -13.50 -6.66 -2.76
CA LEU A 49 -13.62 -5.20 -2.67
C LEU A 49 -13.37 -4.53 -4.02
N VAL A 50 -12.39 -5.02 -4.79
CA VAL A 50 -12.13 -4.53 -6.16
C VAL A 50 -13.34 -4.79 -7.07
N ASP A 51 -13.94 -5.97 -6.99
CA ASP A 51 -15.15 -6.32 -7.75
C ASP A 51 -16.35 -5.49 -7.32
N ARG A 52 -16.47 -5.20 -6.01
CA ARG A 52 -17.51 -4.31 -5.47
C ARG A 52 -17.38 -2.89 -6.04
N VAL A 53 -16.15 -2.33 -6.09
CA VAL A 53 -15.89 -1.04 -6.74
C VAL A 53 -16.31 -1.07 -8.22
N ALA A 54 -15.98 -2.15 -8.94
CA ALA A 54 -16.36 -2.31 -10.35
C ALA A 54 -17.88 -2.26 -10.54
N ARG A 55 -18.60 -3.04 -9.70
CA ARG A 55 -20.06 -3.17 -9.75
C ARG A 55 -20.76 -1.85 -9.44
N LEU A 56 -20.38 -1.19 -8.34
CA LEU A 56 -21.03 0.04 -7.91
C LEU A 56 -20.79 1.19 -8.90
N THR A 57 -19.59 1.29 -9.45
CA THR A 57 -19.24 2.39 -10.39
C THR A 57 -19.61 2.10 -11.84
N ALA A 58 -20.01 0.86 -12.17
CA ALA A 58 -20.22 0.36 -13.53
C ALA A 58 -19.01 0.65 -14.46
N ARG A 59 -17.79 0.59 -13.91
CA ARG A 59 -16.54 0.90 -14.62
C ARG A 59 -15.50 -0.20 -14.37
N PRO A 60 -14.60 -0.45 -15.34
CA PRO A 60 -13.49 -1.36 -15.10
C PRO A 60 -12.62 -0.83 -13.95
N PRO A 61 -12.22 -1.68 -12.98
CA PRO A 61 -11.36 -1.24 -11.89
C PRO A 61 -10.05 -0.66 -12.41
N HIS A 62 -9.63 0.45 -11.81
CA HIS A 62 -8.39 1.11 -12.17
C HIS A 62 -7.22 0.11 -12.09
N ARG A 63 -6.27 0.21 -13.03
CA ARG A 63 -5.12 -0.71 -13.10
C ARG A 63 -4.32 -0.78 -11.79
N PHE A 64 -4.34 0.28 -10.98
CA PHE A 64 -3.65 0.30 -9.69
C PHE A 64 -4.33 -0.55 -8.62
N LEU A 65 -5.66 -0.74 -8.68
CA LEU A 65 -6.37 -1.71 -7.84
C LEU A 65 -6.07 -3.14 -8.31
N ARG A 66 -6.20 -3.40 -9.62
CA ARG A 66 -5.99 -4.74 -10.21
C ARG A 66 -4.57 -5.29 -10.04
N ARG A 67 -3.58 -4.42 -9.86
CA ARG A 67 -2.17 -4.79 -9.70
C ARG A 67 -1.67 -4.65 -8.25
N GLY A 68 -2.54 -4.33 -7.30
CA GLY A 68 -2.16 -4.16 -5.90
C GLY A 68 -1.20 -2.99 -5.62
N LEU A 69 -1.23 -1.92 -6.43
CA LEU A 69 -0.48 -0.69 -6.13
C LEU A 69 -1.13 0.09 -5.00
N PHE A 70 -2.47 0.16 -5.00
CA PHE A 70 -3.26 0.52 -3.83
C PHE A 70 -3.71 -0.79 -3.21
N PHE A 71 -3.12 -1.16 -2.08
CA PHE A 71 -3.22 -2.51 -1.51
C PHE A 71 -3.91 -2.56 -0.14
N ALA A 72 -4.12 -1.41 0.50
CA ALA A 72 -4.71 -1.31 1.82
C ALA A 72 -5.66 -0.12 1.93
N HIS A 73 -6.61 -0.21 2.86
CA HIS A 73 -7.59 0.84 3.12
C HIS A 73 -7.97 0.90 4.61
N ARG A 74 -8.71 1.96 4.97
CA ARG A 74 -9.56 2.03 6.16
C ARG A 74 -10.94 2.49 5.70
N ASP A 75 -11.97 1.80 6.16
CA ASP A 75 -13.38 2.17 5.98
C ASP A 75 -13.86 2.33 4.52
N LEU A 76 -13.13 1.76 3.55
CA LEU A 76 -13.55 1.77 2.14
C LEU A 76 -14.90 1.05 1.97
N SER A 77 -15.14 -0.02 2.73
CA SER A 77 -16.45 -0.71 2.72
C SER A 77 -17.58 0.23 3.14
N GLU A 78 -17.39 1.04 4.19
CA GLU A 78 -18.38 2.01 4.66
C GLU A 78 -18.61 3.12 3.63
N LEU A 79 -17.55 3.60 2.99
CA LEU A 79 -17.64 4.57 1.89
C LEU A 79 -18.41 4.00 0.70
N LEU A 80 -18.22 2.72 0.37
CA LEU A 80 -18.99 2.04 -0.67
C LEU A 80 -20.46 1.86 -0.27
N ASP A 81 -20.77 1.66 1.01
CA ASP A 81 -22.14 1.65 1.51
C ASP A 81 -22.80 3.03 1.36
N LEU A 82 -22.09 4.12 1.67
CA LEU A 82 -22.55 5.49 1.44
C LEU A 82 -22.84 5.73 -0.03
N TYR A 83 -21.92 5.32 -0.91
CA TYR A 83 -22.08 5.42 -2.36
C TYR A 83 -23.33 4.66 -2.84
N GLU A 84 -23.54 3.44 -2.35
CA GLU A 84 -24.68 2.59 -2.69
C GLU A 84 -26.02 3.19 -2.23
N ARG A 85 -26.04 3.91 -1.11
CA ARG A 85 -27.21 4.65 -0.62
C ARG A 85 -27.42 6.00 -1.32
N GLY A 86 -26.54 6.41 -2.22
CA GLY A 86 -26.60 7.71 -2.89
C GLY A 86 -26.21 8.88 -1.98
N GLU A 87 -25.52 8.61 -0.88
CA GLU A 87 -25.00 9.63 0.03
C GLU A 87 -23.75 10.30 -0.57
N LYS A 88 -23.56 11.57 -0.24
CA LYS A 88 -22.48 12.37 -0.78
C LYS A 88 -21.23 12.24 0.09
N PHE A 89 -20.09 12.08 -0.55
CA PHE A 89 -18.76 12.24 0.04
C PHE A 89 -17.87 13.03 -0.92
N TYR A 90 -16.68 13.37 -0.47
CA TYR A 90 -15.69 14.08 -1.27
C TYR A 90 -14.35 13.34 -1.24
N LEU A 91 -13.52 13.59 -2.25
CA LEU A 91 -12.15 13.10 -2.31
C LEU A 91 -11.21 14.18 -1.80
N TYR A 92 -10.23 13.78 -0.99
CA TYR A 92 -9.19 14.67 -0.49
C TYR A 92 -7.82 13.99 -0.64
N THR A 93 -6.90 14.71 -1.26
CA THR A 93 -5.48 14.34 -1.36
C THR A 93 -4.65 15.61 -1.35
N GLY A 94 -3.36 15.50 -1.05
CA GLY A 94 -2.49 16.66 -0.87
C GLY A 94 -1.04 16.38 -1.23
N ARG A 95 -0.28 17.46 -1.30
CA ARG A 95 1.18 17.43 -1.52
C ARG A 95 1.80 18.54 -0.70
N GLY A 96 2.75 18.19 0.17
CA GLY A 96 3.65 19.18 0.75
C GLY A 96 4.57 19.72 -0.35
N PRO A 97 4.63 21.02 -0.65
CA PRO A 97 5.54 21.53 -1.69
C PRO A 97 7.00 21.34 -1.24
N SER A 98 7.74 20.41 -1.86
CA SER A 98 9.17 20.21 -1.61
C SER A 98 9.97 20.16 -2.92
N SER A 99 11.08 20.90 -2.97
CA SER A 99 11.95 21.15 -4.14
C SER A 99 11.24 21.77 -5.37
N GLU A 100 12.00 22.26 -6.36
CA GLU A 100 11.44 22.92 -7.54
C GLU A 100 10.72 21.97 -8.51
N ALA A 101 10.96 20.65 -8.43
CA ALA A 101 10.49 19.69 -9.43
C ALA A 101 9.73 18.48 -8.85
N LEU A 102 8.74 18.02 -9.60
CA LEU A 102 8.03 16.76 -9.35
C LEU A 102 8.71 15.62 -10.13
N HIS A 103 8.91 14.47 -9.49
CA HIS A 103 9.22 13.21 -10.17
C HIS A 103 7.98 12.34 -10.42
N LEU A 104 8.12 11.32 -11.28
CA LEU A 104 7.03 10.41 -11.69
C LEU A 104 6.29 9.74 -10.53
N GLY A 105 6.98 9.45 -9.42
CA GLY A 105 6.34 8.90 -8.21
C GLY A 105 5.18 9.75 -7.67
N HIS A 106 5.23 11.08 -7.83
CA HIS A 106 4.14 11.95 -7.40
C HIS A 106 2.85 11.75 -8.20
N LEU A 107 2.93 11.20 -9.42
CA LEU A 107 1.75 11.00 -10.27
C LEU A 107 0.82 9.91 -9.74
N ILE A 108 1.33 8.90 -9.01
CA ILE A 108 0.54 7.75 -8.57
C ILE A 108 -0.72 8.14 -7.78
N PRO A 109 -0.63 8.95 -6.69
CA PRO A 109 -1.83 9.40 -5.99
C PRO A 109 -2.73 10.27 -6.85
N PHE A 110 -2.20 11.24 -7.59
CA PHE A 110 -3.02 12.16 -8.40
C PHE A 110 -3.73 11.49 -9.57
N MET A 111 -3.10 10.51 -10.22
CA MET A 111 -3.71 9.71 -11.27
C MET A 111 -4.84 8.83 -10.74
N PHE A 112 -4.77 8.39 -9.48
CA PHE A 112 -5.80 7.56 -8.89
C PHE A 112 -7.00 8.39 -8.38
N THR A 113 -6.75 9.62 -7.94
CA THR A 113 -7.80 10.53 -7.45
C THR A 113 -8.65 11.15 -8.57
N LYS A 114 -8.12 11.28 -9.79
CA LYS A 114 -8.80 11.89 -10.95
C LYS A 114 -9.79 10.94 -11.62
#